data_AF-A0A958LKP9-F1
#
_entry.id   AF-A0A958LKP9-F1
#
_cell.length_a   1.000
_cell.length_b   1.000
_cell.length_c   1.000
_cell.angle_alpha   90.00
_cell.angle_beta   90.00
_cell.angle_gamma   90.00
#
_symmetry.space_group_name_H-M   'P 1'
#
loop_
_entity.id
_entity.type
_entity.pdbx_description
1 polymer ?
#
loop_
_entity_poly.entity_id
_entity_poly.type
_entity_poly.pdbx_seq_one_letter_code
_entity_poly.pdbx_strand_id
1 'polypeptide(L)'
;MVRRTQKLSKNNSLFLFGARGTGKTTLLRELYSNTNPLWIDLLSDKDEDRFGRNPDELSQVLKTGQYNCVVIDEIQKAPKLLDIVHREIEKYKKIQFVLTGSSARKLKRGSANLLAGRAFTYHLFPLTYDELGDQFDLHSVLEFGSLPKLLDFSNSDEKNEFLRSYVKTYLREEIQVEQLIRKLNPFRDFLEIAAQCNGKIINYSKIARDVGVDDKTIQNY
;
A
#
# COMPACT_ATOMS: atom_id res chain seq x y z
N MET A 1 14.77 -14.70 2.58
CA MET A 1 13.66 -13.91 2.03
C MET A 1 12.39 -14.75 2.13
N VAL A 2 11.36 -14.25 2.81
CA VAL A 2 10.13 -15.01 3.08
C VAL A 2 9.26 -15.06 1.83
N ARG A 3 8.86 -16.26 1.40
CA ARG A 3 7.98 -16.45 0.24
C ARG A 3 6.54 -16.08 0.61
N ARG A 4 5.91 -15.22 -0.20
CA ARG A 4 4.51 -14.84 0.02
C ARG A 4 3.54 -15.94 -0.40
N THR A 5 2.45 -16.12 0.34
CA THR A 5 1.38 -17.08 0.02
C THR A 5 0.31 -16.51 -0.92
N GLN A 6 0.26 -15.18 -1.04
CA GLN A 6 -0.71 -14.48 -1.88
C GLN A 6 -0.61 -14.91 -3.36
N LYS A 7 -1.70 -15.45 -3.91
CA LYS A 7 -1.81 -15.80 -5.33
C LYS A 7 -2.46 -14.65 -6.10
N LEU A 8 -1.76 -14.13 -7.09
CA LEU A 8 -2.24 -13.07 -7.98
C LEU A 8 -2.69 -13.66 -9.32
N SER A 9 -3.63 -12.98 -9.99
CA SER A 9 -4.03 -13.36 -11.35
C SER A 9 -2.83 -13.24 -12.30
N LYS A 10 -2.62 -14.23 -13.16
CA LYS A 10 -1.52 -14.24 -14.15
C LYS A 10 -1.91 -13.65 -15.50
N ASN A 11 -3.20 -13.64 -15.82
CA ASN A 11 -3.70 -13.30 -17.15
C ASN A 11 -4.56 -12.03 -17.16
N ASN A 12 -4.90 -11.51 -16.00
CA ASN A 12 -5.76 -10.34 -15.87
C ASN A 12 -4.99 -9.21 -15.20
N SER A 13 -5.26 -7.99 -15.64
CA SER A 13 -4.77 -6.79 -14.97
C SER A 13 -5.23 -6.75 -13.53
N LEU A 14 -4.42 -6.16 -12.65
CA LEU A 14 -4.70 -6.13 -11.22
C LEU A 14 -4.13 -4.89 -10.53
N PHE A 15 -4.78 -4.53 -9.42
CA PHE A 15 -4.25 -3.67 -8.39
C PHE A 15 -3.76 -4.51 -7.21
N LEU A 16 -2.59 -4.18 -6.70
CA LEU A 16 -2.07 -4.69 -5.44
C LEU A 16 -1.93 -3.54 -4.44
N PHE A 17 -2.91 -3.43 -3.55
CA PHE A 17 -2.88 -2.48 -2.46
C PHE A 17 -2.23 -3.08 -1.21
N GLY A 18 -1.73 -2.23 -0.32
CA GLY A 18 -1.19 -2.68 0.96
C GLY A 18 -0.36 -1.60 1.60
N ALA A 19 -0.27 -1.62 2.92
CA ALA A 19 0.50 -0.62 3.66
C ALA A 19 1.97 -0.55 3.18
N ARG A 20 2.64 0.57 3.47
CA ARG A 20 4.07 0.70 3.16
C ARG A 20 4.85 -0.40 3.89
N GLY A 21 5.89 -0.92 3.25
CA GLY A 21 6.73 -1.96 3.86
C GLY A 21 6.14 -3.37 3.92
N THR A 22 4.92 -3.63 3.40
CA THR A 22 4.39 -5.01 3.34
C THR A 22 5.04 -5.89 2.27
N GLY A 23 5.93 -5.33 1.43
CA GLY A 23 6.68 -6.10 0.43
C GLY A 23 5.99 -6.23 -0.94
N LYS A 24 5.16 -5.25 -1.35
CA LYS A 24 4.48 -5.23 -2.65
C LYS A 24 5.46 -5.29 -3.83
N THR A 25 6.36 -4.32 -3.93
CA THR A 25 7.42 -4.25 -4.94
C THR A 25 8.23 -5.54 -4.99
N THR A 26 8.59 -6.04 -3.81
CA THR A 26 9.34 -7.28 -3.62
C THR A 26 8.62 -8.49 -4.21
N LEU A 27 7.34 -8.68 -3.87
CA LEU A 27 6.49 -9.74 -4.41
C LEU A 27 6.37 -9.64 -5.95
N LEU A 28 6.15 -8.42 -6.46
CA LEU A 28 6.00 -8.22 -7.90
C LEU A 28 7.31 -8.49 -8.66
N ARG A 29 8.46 -8.07 -8.13
CA ARG A 29 9.76 -8.40 -8.75
C ARG A 29 9.99 -9.90 -8.81
N GLU A 30 9.66 -10.64 -7.75
CA GLU A 30 9.74 -12.11 -7.75
C GLU A 30 8.84 -12.71 -8.84
N LEU A 31 7.56 -12.32 -8.88
CA LEU A 31 6.58 -12.87 -9.81
C LEU A 31 6.83 -12.55 -11.28
N TYR A 32 7.32 -11.34 -11.57
CA TYR A 32 7.43 -10.82 -12.94
C TYR A 32 8.86 -10.76 -13.48
N SER A 33 9.89 -11.09 -12.68
CA SER A 33 11.30 -11.13 -13.09
C SER A 33 11.54 -11.85 -14.43
N ASN A 34 10.86 -12.96 -14.69
CA ASN A 34 11.01 -13.78 -15.90
C ASN A 34 10.15 -13.33 -17.08
N THR A 35 9.37 -12.24 -16.94
CA THR A 35 8.39 -11.79 -17.95
C THR A 35 8.83 -10.58 -18.76
N ASN A 36 10.06 -10.07 -18.50
CA ASN A 36 10.59 -8.82 -19.06
C ASN A 36 9.55 -7.68 -19.06
N PRO A 37 9.00 -7.31 -17.89
CA PRO A 37 7.93 -6.34 -17.81
C PRO A 37 8.45 -4.93 -18.13
N LEU A 38 7.59 -4.08 -18.69
CA LEU A 38 7.80 -2.64 -18.60
C LEU A 38 7.58 -2.22 -17.15
N TRP A 39 8.65 -1.92 -16.42
CA TRP A 39 8.56 -1.46 -15.04
C TRP A 39 8.64 0.06 -14.99
N ILE A 40 7.64 0.68 -14.36
CA ILE A 40 7.55 2.12 -14.09
C ILE A 40 7.53 2.29 -12.58
N ASP A 41 8.58 2.91 -12.03
CA ASP A 41 8.71 3.14 -10.59
C ASP A 41 8.45 4.62 -10.28
N LEU A 42 7.22 4.95 -9.89
CA LEU A 42 6.81 6.32 -9.59
C LEU A 42 7.32 6.83 -8.23
N LEU A 43 8.16 6.05 -7.52
CA LEU A 43 8.99 6.60 -6.45
C LEU A 43 10.31 7.19 -6.98
N SER A 44 10.70 6.88 -8.21
CA SER A 44 11.86 7.52 -8.84
C SER A 44 11.46 8.88 -9.41
N ASP A 45 12.26 9.91 -9.10
CA ASP A 45 12.04 11.28 -9.59
C ASP A 45 11.93 11.33 -11.13
N LYS A 46 12.68 10.46 -11.81
CA LYS A 46 12.68 10.37 -13.27
C LYS A 46 11.33 9.92 -13.83
N ASP A 47 10.78 8.81 -13.34
CA ASP A 47 9.52 8.28 -13.85
C ASP A 47 8.33 9.11 -13.34
N GLU A 48 8.38 9.60 -12.10
CA GLU A 48 7.37 10.51 -11.55
C GLU A 48 7.27 11.79 -12.38
N ASP A 49 8.39 12.44 -12.70
CA ASP A 49 8.38 13.67 -13.51
C ASP A 49 7.95 13.40 -14.96
N ARG A 50 8.47 12.34 -15.57
CA ARG A 50 8.16 11.93 -16.95
C ARG A 50 6.66 11.68 -17.14
N PHE A 51 6.10 10.74 -16.38
CA PHE A 51 4.70 10.35 -16.51
C PHE A 51 3.74 11.32 -15.81
N GLY A 52 4.22 12.11 -14.84
CA GLY A 52 3.44 13.17 -14.20
C GLY A 52 3.20 14.36 -15.14
N ARG A 53 4.20 14.75 -15.94
CA ARG A 53 4.07 15.83 -16.94
C ARG A 53 3.35 15.36 -18.21
N ASN A 54 3.66 14.15 -18.69
CA ASN A 54 3.09 13.63 -19.93
C ASN A 54 2.61 12.16 -19.78
N PRO A 55 1.42 11.94 -19.18
CA PRO A 55 0.88 10.59 -19.00
C PRO A 55 0.71 9.80 -20.31
N ASP A 56 0.39 10.47 -21.42
CA ASP A 56 0.18 9.84 -22.73
C ASP A 56 1.45 9.20 -23.31
N GLU A 57 2.63 9.53 -22.78
CA GLU A 57 3.89 8.88 -23.17
C GLU A 57 3.85 7.36 -22.95
N LEU A 58 3.09 6.87 -21.95
CA LEU A 58 2.86 5.43 -21.76
C LEU A 58 2.28 4.79 -23.02
N SER A 59 1.34 5.46 -23.69
CA SER A 59 0.74 4.96 -24.94
C SER A 59 1.74 4.94 -26.09
N GLN A 60 2.74 5.83 -26.09
CA GLN A 60 3.81 5.85 -27.10
C GLN A 60 4.76 4.68 -26.87
N VAL A 61 5.20 4.47 -25.63
CA VAL A 61 6.08 3.36 -25.23
C VAL A 61 5.45 2.00 -25.58
N LEU A 62 4.16 1.83 -25.30
CA LEU A 62 3.42 0.61 -25.61
C LEU A 62 3.24 0.35 -27.11
N LYS A 63 3.24 1.39 -27.95
CA LYS A 63 3.16 1.23 -29.41
C LYS A 63 4.48 0.73 -30.01
N THR A 64 5.60 1.16 -29.45
CA THR A 64 6.93 0.86 -30.00
C THR A 64 7.53 -0.41 -29.45
N GLY A 65 7.15 -0.82 -28.24
CA GLY A 65 7.67 -2.03 -27.60
C GLY A 65 6.75 -3.24 -27.72
N GLN A 66 7.32 -4.42 -27.47
CA GLN A 66 6.57 -5.66 -27.24
C GLN A 66 6.67 -6.02 -25.77
N TYR A 67 5.58 -5.82 -25.04
CA TYR A 67 5.50 -6.12 -23.62
C TYR A 67 4.34 -7.08 -23.37
N ASN A 68 4.55 -8.07 -22.51
CA ASN A 68 3.47 -8.95 -22.04
C ASN A 68 2.90 -8.46 -20.70
N CYS A 69 3.66 -7.63 -19.98
CA CYS A 69 3.29 -7.08 -18.68
C CYS A 69 3.81 -5.64 -18.54
N VAL A 70 3.01 -4.78 -17.93
CA VAL A 70 3.40 -3.44 -17.47
C VAL A 70 3.15 -3.37 -15.98
N VAL A 71 4.20 -3.08 -15.22
CA VAL A 71 4.13 -2.87 -13.78
C VAL A 71 4.28 -1.38 -13.49
N ILE A 72 3.32 -0.79 -12.79
CA ILE A 72 3.35 0.61 -12.36
C ILE A 72 3.30 0.62 -10.83
N ASP A 73 4.45 0.88 -10.21
CA ASP A 73 4.59 0.91 -8.75
C ASP A 73 4.18 2.30 -8.22
N GLU A 74 3.41 2.31 -7.13
CA GLU A 74 2.97 3.50 -6.39
C GLU A 74 2.18 4.52 -7.27
N ILE A 75 1.18 4.02 -8.01
CA ILE A 75 0.32 4.80 -8.94
C ILE A 75 -0.31 6.06 -8.35
N GLN A 76 -0.46 6.13 -7.02
CA GLN A 76 -0.95 7.33 -6.33
C GLN A 76 -0.01 8.54 -6.41
N LYS A 77 1.22 8.37 -6.90
CA LYS A 77 2.17 9.44 -7.21
C LYS A 77 1.84 10.16 -8.52
N ALA A 78 1.33 9.42 -9.51
CA ALA A 78 0.86 9.99 -10.78
C ALA A 78 -0.58 9.53 -11.11
N PRO A 79 -1.62 9.98 -10.36
CA PRO A 79 -2.99 9.49 -10.53
C PRO A 79 -3.56 9.68 -11.95
N LYS A 80 -3.16 10.74 -12.67
CA LYS A 80 -3.58 10.99 -14.06
C LYS A 80 -3.19 9.86 -15.02
N LEU A 81 -2.16 9.10 -14.69
CA LEU A 81 -1.73 7.94 -15.48
C LEU A 81 -2.79 6.83 -15.47
N LEU A 82 -3.67 6.77 -14.47
CA LEU A 82 -4.77 5.81 -14.41
C LEU A 82 -5.68 5.90 -15.64
N ASP A 83 -6.04 7.11 -16.07
CA ASP A 83 -6.94 7.30 -17.23
C ASP A 83 -6.32 6.74 -18.52
N ILE A 84 -5.00 6.83 -18.63
CA ILE A 84 -4.24 6.23 -19.73
C ILE A 84 -4.28 4.71 -19.62
N VAL A 85 -3.98 4.17 -18.43
CA VAL A 85 -4.03 2.71 -18.19
C VAL A 85 -5.42 2.13 -18.48
N HIS A 86 -6.49 2.83 -18.11
CA HIS A 86 -7.87 2.45 -18.45
C HIS A 86 -8.06 2.21 -19.95
N ARG A 87 -7.59 3.16 -20.76
CA ARG A 87 -7.68 3.10 -22.22
C ARG A 87 -6.80 1.99 -22.79
N GLU A 88 -5.58 1.86 -22.29
CA GLU A 88 -4.62 0.89 -22.82
C GLU A 88 -4.96 -0.57 -22.44
N ILE A 89 -5.58 -0.82 -21.28
CA ILE A 89 -6.12 -2.16 -20.92
C ILE A 89 -7.20 -2.61 -21.92
N GLU A 90 -8.06 -1.69 -22.37
CA GLU A 90 -9.09 -2.02 -23.36
C GLU A 90 -8.48 -2.30 -24.73
N LYS A 91 -7.47 -1.52 -25.12
CA LYS A 91 -6.82 -1.64 -26.41
C LYS A 91 -5.91 -2.86 -26.52
N TYR A 92 -5.17 -3.19 -25.46
CA TYR A 92 -4.15 -4.24 -25.45
C TYR A 92 -4.54 -5.41 -24.55
N LYS A 93 -5.53 -6.21 -24.98
CA LYS A 93 -6.06 -7.36 -24.22
C LYS A 93 -5.05 -8.45 -23.86
N LYS A 94 -3.89 -8.49 -24.53
CA LYS A 94 -2.80 -9.45 -24.26
C LYS A 94 -1.76 -8.93 -23.26
N ILE A 95 -1.78 -7.64 -22.95
CA ILE A 95 -0.84 -7.02 -22.02
C ILE A 95 -1.49 -6.99 -20.64
N GLN A 96 -0.82 -7.59 -19.67
CA GLN A 96 -1.25 -7.50 -18.28
C GLN A 96 -0.78 -6.18 -17.66
N PHE A 97 -1.69 -5.43 -17.04
CA PHE A 97 -1.32 -4.23 -16.29
C PHE A 97 -1.38 -4.52 -14.79
N VAL A 98 -0.27 -4.29 -14.09
CA VAL A 98 -0.12 -4.53 -12.67
C VAL A 98 0.19 -3.20 -11.99
N LEU A 99 -0.73 -2.71 -11.17
CA LEU A 99 -0.56 -1.44 -10.48
C LEU A 99 -0.45 -1.68 -8.98
N THR A 100 0.38 -0.91 -8.28
CA THR A 100 0.43 -0.92 -6.82
C THR A 100 0.05 0.42 -6.23
N GLY A 101 -0.32 0.40 -4.95
CA GLY A 101 -0.35 1.60 -4.14
C GLY A 101 -0.48 1.29 -2.66
N SER A 102 -0.24 2.28 -1.82
CA SER A 102 -0.40 2.15 -0.37
C SER A 102 -1.87 1.98 0.03
N SER A 103 -2.76 2.74 -0.63
CA SER A 103 -4.17 2.87 -0.27
C SER A 103 -5.04 3.08 -1.51
N ALA A 104 -6.12 2.30 -1.62
CA ALA A 104 -7.13 2.51 -2.65
C ALA A 104 -7.87 3.87 -2.48
N ARG A 105 -7.93 4.41 -1.26
CA ARG A 105 -8.68 5.64 -0.95
C ARG A 105 -8.09 6.86 -1.65
N LYS A 106 -6.76 7.00 -1.62
CA LYS A 106 -6.04 8.11 -2.28
C LYS A 106 -6.33 8.18 -3.78
N LEU A 107 -6.46 7.02 -4.41
CA LEU A 107 -6.81 6.91 -5.82
C LEU A 107 -8.28 7.22 -6.10
N LYS A 108 -9.22 6.73 -5.26
CA LYS A 108 -10.67 7.03 -5.43
C LYS A 108 -11.00 8.51 -5.39
N ARG A 109 -10.24 9.29 -4.60
CA ARG A 109 -10.44 10.75 -4.50
C ARG A 109 -9.94 11.51 -5.72
N GLY A 110 -8.91 11.00 -6.41
CA GLY A 110 -8.34 11.61 -7.62
C GLY A 110 -8.98 11.13 -8.92
N SER A 111 -9.48 9.89 -8.95
CA SER A 111 -10.13 9.26 -10.10
C SER A 111 -11.32 8.43 -9.62
N ALA A 112 -12.53 8.86 -9.96
CA ALA A 112 -13.79 8.31 -9.43
C ALA A 112 -14.04 6.82 -9.76
N ASN A 113 -13.31 6.26 -10.73
CA ASN A 113 -13.46 4.87 -11.18
C ASN A 113 -12.14 4.12 -11.11
N LEU A 114 -11.75 3.61 -9.94
CA LEU A 114 -10.66 2.62 -9.82
C LEU A 114 -10.93 1.40 -10.72
N LEU A 115 -10.40 1.35 -11.95
CA LEU A 115 -10.47 0.25 -12.95
C LEU A 115 -11.67 -0.71 -12.81
N ALA A 116 -12.88 -0.18 -12.55
CA ALA A 116 -14.02 -1.02 -12.16
C ALA A 116 -14.35 -1.98 -13.30
N GLY A 117 -14.29 -3.29 -13.01
CA GLY A 117 -14.48 -4.36 -13.98
C GLY A 117 -13.30 -4.66 -14.92
N ARG A 118 -12.20 -3.88 -14.87
CA ARG A 118 -11.04 -4.01 -15.76
C ARG A 118 -9.81 -4.59 -15.09
N ALA A 119 -9.74 -4.53 -13.76
CA ALA A 119 -8.64 -5.08 -13.00
C ALA A 119 -9.13 -5.73 -11.70
N PHE A 120 -8.52 -6.85 -11.33
CA PHE A 120 -8.73 -7.47 -10.02
C PHE A 120 -8.11 -6.62 -8.93
N THR A 121 -8.74 -6.55 -7.76
CA THR A 121 -8.16 -5.85 -6.61
C THR A 121 -7.69 -6.86 -5.58
N TYR A 122 -6.42 -6.77 -5.21
CA TYR A 122 -5.79 -7.57 -4.16
C TYR A 122 -5.24 -6.67 -3.06
N HIS A 123 -5.16 -7.22 -1.85
CA HIS A 123 -4.58 -6.55 -0.69
C HIS A 123 -3.44 -7.41 -0.13
N LEU A 124 -2.26 -6.82 0.00
CA LEU A 124 -1.08 -7.44 0.60
C LEU A 124 -0.89 -6.90 2.02
N PHE A 125 -1.05 -7.81 2.98
CA PHE A 125 -0.88 -7.54 4.39
C PHE A 125 0.56 -7.85 4.86
N PRO A 126 0.92 -7.49 6.10
CA PRO A 126 2.11 -8.03 6.76
C PRO A 126 2.18 -9.57 6.71
N LEU A 127 3.33 -10.13 7.06
CA LEU A 127 3.54 -11.57 6.95
C LEU A 127 2.58 -12.34 7.87
N THR A 128 2.01 -13.42 7.37
CA THR A 128 1.15 -14.30 8.17
C THR A 128 1.98 -15.32 8.96
N TYR A 129 1.34 -15.99 9.92
CA TYR A 129 1.89 -17.16 10.60
C TYR A 129 2.42 -18.20 9.59
N ASP A 130 1.61 -18.56 8.60
CA ASP A 130 2.00 -19.55 7.57
C ASP A 130 3.17 -19.08 6.70
N GLU A 131 3.29 -17.77 6.45
CA GLU A 131 4.43 -17.21 5.69
C GLU A 131 5.71 -17.22 6.53
N LEU A 132 5.61 -16.97 7.83
CA LEU A 132 6.76 -16.95 8.74
C LEU A 132 7.28 -18.36 9.05
N GLY A 133 6.40 -19.37 9.13
CA GLY A 133 6.78 -20.76 9.41
C GLY A 133 7.63 -20.87 10.67
N ASP A 134 8.82 -21.47 10.57
CA ASP A 134 9.74 -21.66 11.70
C ASP A 134 10.27 -20.34 12.29
N GLN A 135 10.16 -19.21 11.57
CA GLN A 135 10.55 -17.89 12.08
C GLN A 135 9.41 -17.22 12.88
N PHE A 136 8.25 -17.86 12.99
CA PHE A 136 7.15 -17.32 13.76
C PHE A 136 7.40 -17.45 15.26
N ASP A 137 7.41 -16.30 15.93
CA ASP A 137 7.37 -16.21 17.39
C ASP A 137 6.16 -15.37 17.83
N LEU A 138 5.26 -15.99 18.60
CA LEU A 138 3.99 -15.37 18.98
C LEU A 138 4.22 -14.08 19.80
N HIS A 139 5.17 -14.09 20.74
CA HIS A 139 5.43 -12.94 21.60
C HIS A 139 5.98 -11.76 20.79
N SER A 140 6.98 -12.00 19.94
CA SER A 140 7.55 -11.00 19.04
C SER A 140 6.52 -10.45 18.07
N VAL A 141 5.64 -11.28 17.51
CA VAL A 141 4.59 -10.80 16.58
C VAL A 141 3.53 -9.98 17.31
N LEU A 142 3.16 -10.33 18.55
CA LEU A 142 2.24 -9.52 19.35
C LEU A 142 2.85 -8.19 19.78
N GLU A 143 4.15 -8.16 20.06
CA GLU A 143 4.85 -6.96 20.51
C GLU A 143 5.21 -6.00 19.34
N PHE A 144 5.74 -6.54 18.24
CA PHE A 144 6.31 -5.75 17.15
C PHE A 144 5.51 -5.83 15.85
N GLY A 145 4.62 -6.81 15.70
CA GLY A 145 3.94 -7.13 14.44
C GLY A 145 4.80 -7.98 13.49
N SER A 146 4.36 -8.08 12.24
CA SER A 146 4.93 -8.99 11.24
C SER A 146 5.32 -8.32 9.91
N LEU A 147 5.66 -7.03 9.95
CA LEU A 147 6.21 -6.36 8.76
C LEU A 147 7.52 -7.05 8.33
N PRO A 148 7.71 -7.36 7.03
CA PRO A 148 8.90 -8.06 6.55
C PRO A 148 10.23 -7.48 7.04
N LYS A 149 10.34 -6.15 7.10
CA LYS A 149 11.57 -5.45 7.52
C LYS A 149 11.98 -5.74 8.97
N LEU A 150 11.02 -6.11 9.84
CA LEU A 150 11.30 -6.43 11.24
C LEU A 150 12.12 -7.71 11.41
N LEU A 151 12.11 -8.60 10.40
CA LEU A 151 12.90 -9.82 10.41
C LEU A 151 14.40 -9.57 10.23
N ASP A 152 14.78 -8.39 9.73
CA ASP A 152 16.19 -8.01 9.56
C ASP A 152 16.84 -7.57 10.88
N PHE A 153 16.04 -7.32 11.93
CA PHE A 153 16.52 -6.76 13.20
C PHE A 153 16.60 -7.85 14.27
N SER A 154 17.76 -7.94 14.91
CA SER A 154 18.08 -8.98 15.90
C SER A 154 17.63 -8.61 17.32
N ASN A 155 17.52 -7.31 17.63
CA ASN A 155 17.22 -6.82 18.97
C ASN A 155 15.94 -5.96 19.00
N SER A 156 15.36 -5.84 20.19
CA SER A 156 14.11 -5.09 20.41
C SER A 156 14.27 -3.58 20.24
N ASP A 157 15.45 -3.03 20.51
CA ASP A 157 15.70 -1.58 20.42
C ASP A 157 15.61 -1.09 18.97
N GLU A 158 16.25 -1.80 18.03
CA GLU A 158 16.17 -1.52 16.59
C GLU A 158 14.74 -1.69 16.05
N LYS A 159 14.05 -2.75 16.47
CA LYS A 159 12.63 -2.95 16.10
C LYS A 159 11.77 -1.77 16.57
N ASN A 160 11.96 -1.33 17.81
CA ASN A 160 11.25 -0.18 18.37
C ASN A 160 11.56 1.12 17.63
N GLU A 161 12.83 1.39 17.32
CA GLU A 161 13.23 2.58 16.57
C GLU A 161 12.65 2.58 15.15
N PHE A 162 12.68 1.43 14.48
CA PHE A 162 12.07 1.25 13.17
C PHE A 162 10.55 1.50 13.23
N LEU A 163 9.83 0.89 14.18
CA LEU A 163 8.38 1.06 14.32
C LEU A 163 8.00 2.51 14.63
N ARG A 164 8.75 3.20 15.50
CA ARG A 164 8.54 4.64 15.77
C ARG A 164 8.69 5.47 14.50
N SER A 165 9.72 5.20 13.71
CA SER A 165 9.98 5.89 12.44
C SER A 165 8.92 5.57 11.39
N TYR A 166 8.49 4.31 11.32
CA TYR A 166 7.44 3.83 10.45
C TYR A 166 6.11 4.51 10.76
N VAL A 167 5.66 4.50 12.03
CA VAL A 167 4.42 5.15 12.47
C VAL A 167 4.47 6.64 12.18
N LYS A 168 5.56 7.33 12.51
CA LYS A 168 5.71 8.77 12.24
C LYS A 168 5.53 9.09 10.75
N THR A 169 6.15 8.29 9.87
CA THR A 169 6.05 8.46 8.42
C THR A 169 4.66 8.12 7.92
N TYR A 170 4.08 7.00 8.36
CA TYR A 170 2.75 6.54 7.97
C TYR A 170 1.66 7.56 8.34
N LEU A 171 1.68 8.06 9.59
CA LEU A 171 0.71 9.06 10.05
C LEU A 171 0.78 10.35 9.22
N ARG A 172 1.98 10.78 8.83
CA ARG A 172 2.14 11.97 8.00
C ARG A 172 1.66 11.71 6.56
N GLU A 173 2.18 10.66 5.94
CA GLU A 173 2.03 10.41 4.50
C GLU A 173 0.68 9.81 4.11
N GLU A 174 0.09 8.98 4.97
CA GLU A 174 -1.12 8.20 4.66
C GLU A 174 -2.34 8.73 5.41
N ILE A 175 -2.18 9.36 6.58
CA ILE A 175 -3.33 9.86 7.37
C ILE A 175 -3.54 11.37 7.19
N GLN A 176 -2.47 12.17 7.30
CA GLN A 176 -2.58 13.63 7.18
C GLN A 176 -2.77 14.08 5.73
N VAL A 177 -1.97 13.55 4.80
CA VAL A 177 -2.05 13.92 3.36
C VAL A 177 -3.34 13.42 2.72
N GLU A 178 -3.91 12.31 3.21
CA GLU A 178 -5.23 11.84 2.77
C GLU A 178 -6.39 12.65 3.38
N GLN A 179 -6.15 13.74 4.11
CA GLN A 179 -7.16 14.55 4.82
C GLN A 179 -8.14 13.70 5.66
N LEU A 180 -7.74 12.51 6.11
CA LEU A 180 -8.57 11.68 6.98
C LEU A 180 -8.75 12.39 8.32
N ILE A 181 -7.74 13.16 8.74
CA ILE A 181 -7.68 13.79 10.05
C ILE A 181 -7.07 15.18 9.93
N ARG A 182 -7.80 16.19 10.41
CA ARG A 182 -7.36 17.60 10.39
C ARG A 182 -6.27 17.89 11.43
N LYS A 183 -6.24 17.15 12.54
CA LYS A 183 -5.29 17.32 13.64
C LYS A 183 -4.61 16.00 13.96
N LEU A 184 -3.29 15.92 13.76
CA LEU A 184 -2.53 14.68 13.99
C LEU A 184 -2.40 14.29 15.47
N ASN A 185 -2.26 15.25 16.38
CA ASN A 185 -2.02 14.95 17.79
C ASN A 185 -3.18 14.15 18.41
N PRO A 186 -4.46 14.57 18.30
CA PRO A 186 -5.56 13.77 18.83
C PRO A 186 -5.64 12.34 18.26
N PHE A 187 -5.23 12.13 17.01
CA PHE A 187 -5.22 10.78 16.45
C PHE A 187 -4.09 9.91 17.01
N ARG A 188 -2.92 10.51 17.28
CA ARG A 188 -1.83 9.80 17.96
C ARG A 188 -2.26 9.35 19.35
N ASP A 189 -2.88 10.25 20.11
CA ASP A 189 -3.37 9.96 21.46
C ASP A 189 -4.47 8.88 21.40
N PHE A 190 -5.35 8.97 20.40
CA PHE A 190 -6.35 7.94 20.13
C PHE A 190 -5.73 6.56 19.88
N LEU A 191 -4.67 6.46 19.07
CA LEU A 191 -4.01 5.17 18.79
C LEU A 191 -3.43 4.55 20.07
N GLU A 192 -2.83 5.35 20.94
CA GLU A 192 -2.29 4.88 22.23
C GLU A 192 -3.40 4.36 23.16
N ILE A 193 -4.53 5.07 23.25
CA ILE A 193 -5.69 4.67 24.05
C ILE A 193 -6.37 3.42 23.44
N ALA A 194 -6.53 3.38 22.13
CA ALA A 194 -7.14 2.26 21.42
C ALA A 194 -6.35 0.97 21.60
N ALA A 195 -5.00 1.05 21.59
CA ALA A 195 -4.14 -0.10 21.84
C ALA A 195 -4.40 -0.74 23.22
N GLN A 196 -4.66 0.08 24.24
CA GLN A 196 -4.97 -0.38 25.61
C GLN A 196 -6.42 -0.91 25.76
N CYS A 197 -7.26 -0.68 24.77
CA CYS A 197 -8.65 -1.12 24.74
C CYS A 197 -8.84 -2.48 24.06
N ASN A 198 -7.76 -3.14 23.64
CA ASN A 198 -7.84 -4.45 22.99
C ASN A 198 -8.60 -5.46 23.88
N GLY A 199 -9.59 -6.17 23.30
CA GLY A 199 -10.44 -7.13 24.00
C GLY A 199 -11.53 -6.54 24.91
N LYS A 200 -11.73 -5.21 24.93
CA LYS A 200 -12.79 -4.55 25.74
C LYS A 200 -13.96 -4.07 24.88
N ILE A 201 -15.12 -3.87 25.49
CA ILE A 201 -16.26 -3.21 24.85
C ILE A 201 -15.87 -1.75 24.53
N ILE A 202 -16.06 -1.34 23.28
CA ILE A 202 -15.72 0.00 22.81
C ILE A 202 -16.68 1.02 23.42
N ASN A 203 -16.13 2.02 24.09
CA ASN A 203 -16.88 3.17 24.61
C ASN A 203 -16.34 4.46 23.99
N TYR A 204 -17.01 4.91 22.92
CA TYR A 204 -16.62 6.09 22.16
C TYR A 204 -16.53 7.35 23.02
N SER A 205 -17.50 7.58 23.91
CA SER A 205 -17.53 8.77 24.79
C SER A 205 -16.41 8.78 25.82
N LYS A 206 -15.97 7.61 26.30
CA LYS A 206 -14.80 7.51 27.18
C LYS A 206 -13.53 7.85 26.42
N ILE A 207 -13.31 7.21 25.28
CA ILE A 207 -12.13 7.46 24.43
C ILE A 207 -12.08 8.92 24.00
N ALA A 208 -13.21 9.51 23.61
CA ALA A 208 -13.32 10.91 23.21
C ALA A 208 -12.88 11.88 24.31
N ARG A 209 -13.29 11.63 25.57
CA ARG A 209 -12.85 12.41 26.73
C ARG A 209 -11.36 12.27 27.00
N ASP A 210 -10.82 11.06 26.93
CA ASP A 210 -9.40 10.80 27.18
C ASP A 210 -8.52 11.43 26.07
N VAL A 211 -8.99 11.47 24.82
CA VAL A 211 -8.32 12.11 23.68
C VAL A 211 -8.54 13.63 23.61
N GLY A 212 -9.61 14.16 24.21
CA GLY A 212 -9.96 15.57 24.15
C GLY A 212 -10.64 16.00 22.83
N VAL A 213 -11.45 15.13 22.23
CA VAL A 213 -12.24 15.42 21.01
C VAL A 213 -13.70 14.99 21.19
N ASP A 214 -14.56 15.24 20.20
CA ASP A 214 -15.96 14.80 20.24
C ASP A 214 -16.12 13.31 19.85
N ASP A 215 -17.20 12.69 20.33
CA ASP A 215 -17.52 11.29 20.08
C ASP A 215 -17.62 10.93 18.58
N LYS A 216 -18.13 11.85 17.74
CA LYS A 216 -18.24 11.61 16.29
C LYS A 216 -16.85 11.60 15.65
N THR A 217 -15.92 12.41 16.14
CA THR A 217 -14.52 12.37 15.69
C THR A 217 -13.89 11.00 15.98
N ILE A 218 -14.08 10.43 17.17
CA ILE A 218 -13.58 9.07 17.48
C ILE A 218 -14.28 8.01 16.64
N GLN A 219 -15.58 8.13 16.37
CA GLN A 219 -16.30 7.20 15.48
C GLN A 219 -15.82 7.25 14.03
N ASN A 220 -15.29 8.39 13.59
CA ASN A 220 -14.77 8.58 12.24
C ASN A 220 -13.29 8.14 12.08
N TYR A 221 -12.55 8.05 13.18
CA TYR A 221 -11.18 7.52 13.20
C TYR A 221 -11.18 6.01 12.99
#